data_AF-A0A350JMS2-F1
#
_entry.id   AF-A0A350JMS2-F1
#
_cell.length_a   1.000
_cell.length_b   1.000
_cell.length_c   1.000
_cell.angle_alpha   90.00
_cell.angle_beta   90.00
_cell.angle_gamma   90.00
#
_symmetry.space_group_name_H-M   'P 1'
#
loop_
_entity.id
_entity.type
_entity.pdbx_description
1 polymer ?
#
loop_
_entity_poly.entity_id
_entity_poly.type
_entity_poly.pdbx_seq_one_letter_code
_entity_poly.pdbx_strand_id
1 'polypeptide(L)'
;MKSIIATAAIALMAFSINAQTAKEWKLDKSHASVRFSIDHFFTGVTGKFKKFDGTFNFDPANLKGSSASFTIDVTSVDTDE
;
A
#
# COMPACT_ATOMS: atom_id res chain seq x y z
N MET A 1 39.55 26.88 -16.06
CA MET A 1 38.11 27.10 -16.41
C MET A 1 37.42 25.82 -16.89
N LYS A 2 37.97 25.06 -17.85
CA LYS A 2 37.38 23.80 -18.35
C LYS A 2 37.22 22.70 -17.27
N SER A 3 38.17 22.62 -16.34
CA SER A 3 38.17 21.67 -15.21
C SER A 3 37.12 22.00 -14.13
N ILE A 4 36.77 23.28 -13.94
CA ILE A 4 35.74 23.71 -12.98
C ILE A 4 34.34 23.33 -13.51
N ILE A 5 34.12 23.46 -14.82
CA ILE A 5 32.87 23.06 -15.49
C ILE A 5 32.66 21.54 -15.41
N ALA A 6 33.73 20.75 -15.60
CA ALA A 6 33.66 19.29 -15.51
C ALA A 6 33.31 18.81 -14.08
N THR A 7 33.80 19.50 -13.06
CA THR A 7 33.55 19.13 -11.65
C THR A 7 32.11 19.49 -11.23
N ALA A 8 31.58 20.61 -11.71
CA ALA A 8 30.19 21.00 -11.48
C ALA A 8 29.18 20.05 -12.16
N ALA A 9 29.51 19.54 -13.36
CA ALA A 9 28.68 18.57 -14.07
C ALA A 9 28.57 17.22 -13.34
N ILE A 10 29.64 16.77 -12.68
CA ILE A 10 29.66 15.52 -11.91
C ILE A 10 28.86 15.68 -10.60
N ALA A 11 28.91 16.84 -9.95
CA ALA A 11 28.12 17.13 -8.76
C ALA A 11 26.60 17.19 -9.03
N LEU A 12 26.19 17.65 -10.22
CA LEU A 12 24.79 17.65 -10.66
C LEU A 12 24.25 16.24 -10.93
N MET A 13 25.07 15.32 -11.45
CA MET A 13 24.65 13.92 -11.66
C MET A 13 24.50 13.12 -10.37
N ALA A 14 25.20 13.51 -9.30
CA ALA A 14 25.10 12.84 -7.99
C ALA A 14 23.76 13.08 -7.26
N PHE A 15 22.98 14.08 -7.67
CA PHE A 15 21.68 14.40 -7.06
C PHE A 15 20.50 13.57 -7.62
N SER A 16 20.71 12.78 -8.67
CA SER A 16 19.62 12.18 -9.46
C SER A 16 19.27 10.72 -9.12
N ILE A 17 19.78 10.16 -8.02
CA ILE A 17 19.55 8.74 -7.64
C ILE A 17 19.01 8.57 -6.22
N ASN A 18 18.10 9.45 -5.80
CA ASN A 18 17.17 9.08 -4.75
C ASN A 18 16.08 8.21 -5.39
N ALA A 19 16.23 6.89 -5.31
CA ALA A 19 15.11 5.98 -5.51
C ALA A 19 14.04 6.37 -4.47
N GLN A 20 13.06 7.15 -4.89
CA GLN A 20 11.99 7.61 -4.02
C GLN A 20 11.21 6.37 -3.58
N THR A 21 11.37 5.98 -2.31
CA THR A 21 10.55 4.95 -1.71
C THR A 21 9.10 5.41 -1.73
N ALA A 22 8.19 4.56 -2.21
CA ALA A 22 6.77 4.89 -2.25
C ALA A 22 6.30 5.35 -0.86
N LYS A 23 5.48 6.41 -0.83
CA LYS A 23 5.03 7.02 0.43
C LYS A 23 4.20 6.01 1.21
N GLU A 24 4.39 5.93 2.53
CA GLU A 24 3.51 5.14 3.40
C GLU A 24 2.15 5.82 3.58
N TRP A 25 1.09 5.06 3.36
CA TRP A 25 -0.30 5.44 3.60
C TRP A 25 -0.82 4.64 4.79
N LYS A 26 -1.25 5.34 5.83
CA LYS A 26 -1.82 4.72 7.02
C LYS A 26 -3.22 4.23 6.74
N LEU A 27 -3.51 3.01 7.19
CA LEU A 27 -4.85 2.42 7.12
C LEU A 27 -5.78 3.13 8.11
N ASP A 28 -6.82 3.77 7.57
CA ASP A 28 -7.93 4.27 8.37
C ASP A 28 -8.96 3.15 8.60
N LYS A 29 -8.94 2.58 9.81
CA LYS A 29 -9.83 1.47 10.17
C LYS A 29 -11.30 1.84 10.20
N SER A 30 -11.64 3.13 10.33
CA SER A 30 -13.05 3.58 10.36
C SER A 30 -13.68 3.63 8.97
N HIS A 31 -12.86 3.73 7.91
CA HIS A 31 -13.29 3.79 6.51
C HIS A 31 -12.83 2.57 5.69
N ALA A 32 -12.38 1.51 6.36
CA ALA A 32 -11.94 0.28 5.74
C ALA A 32 -12.80 -0.90 6.20
N SER A 33 -12.95 -1.90 5.33
CA SER A 33 -13.67 -3.14 5.66
C SER A 33 -13.10 -4.31 4.88
N VAL A 34 -12.99 -5.45 5.52
CA VAL A 34 -12.74 -6.73 4.86
C VAL A 34 -14.03 -7.52 4.87
N ARG A 35 -14.62 -7.73 3.69
CA ARG A 35 -15.91 -8.39 3.50
C ARG A 35 -15.76 -9.59 2.58
N PHE A 36 -16.61 -10.58 2.78
CA PHE A 36 -16.77 -11.71 1.89
C PHE A 36 -18.26 -12.01 1.67
N SER A 37 -18.55 -12.74 0.61
CA SER A 37 -19.87 -13.29 0.33
C SER A 37 -19.70 -14.72 -0.15
N ILE A 38 -20.58 -15.60 0.29
CA ILE A 38 -20.63 -17.00 -0.14
C ILE A 38 -22.06 -17.38 -0.45
N ASP A 39 -22.27 -18.18 -1.49
CA ASP A 39 -23.60 -18.67 -1.84
C ASP A 39 -24.02 -19.79 -0.89
N HIS A 40 -25.23 -19.66 -0.33
CA HIS A 40 -25.88 -20.68 0.50
C HIS A 40 -27.31 -20.92 0.00
N PHE A 41 -27.50 -22.03 -0.71
CA PHE A 41 -28.72 -22.30 -1.49
C PHE A 41 -29.04 -21.15 -2.45
N PHE A 42 -30.24 -20.57 -2.33
CA PHE A 42 -30.75 -19.50 -3.19
C PHE A 42 -30.37 -18.09 -2.69
N THR A 43 -29.61 -17.98 -1.60
CA THR A 43 -29.29 -16.71 -0.93
C THR A 43 -27.80 -16.58 -0.67
N GLY A 44 -27.26 -15.36 -0.70
CA GLY A 44 -25.89 -15.10 -0.28
C GLY A 44 -25.80 -14.94 1.24
N VAL A 45 -24.76 -15.51 1.84
CA VAL A 45 -24.32 -15.19 3.21
C VAL A 45 -23.16 -14.22 3.09
N THR A 46 -23.33 -13.01 3.60
CA THR A 46 -22.27 -12.02 3.72
C THR A 46 -21.60 -12.12 5.07
N GLY A 47 -20.30 -11.86 5.11
CA GLY A 47 -19.58 -11.72 6.36
C GLY A 47 -18.45 -10.72 6.27
N LYS A 48 -17.86 -10.42 7.42
CA LYS A 48 -16.75 -9.47 7.56
C LYS A 48 -15.74 -9.95 8.59
N PHE A 49 -14.52 -9.41 8.52
CA PHE A 49 -13.52 -9.56 9.58
C PHE A 49 -13.39 -8.24 10.33
N LYS A 50 -13.60 -8.29 11.65
CA LYS A 50 -13.54 -7.09 12.51
C LYS A 50 -12.12 -6.62 12.81
N LYS A 51 -11.14 -7.51 12.73
CA LYS A 51 -9.74 -7.24 13.07
C LYS A 51 -8.85 -7.49 11.87
N PHE A 52 -8.26 -6.41 11.39
CA PHE A 52 -7.28 -6.43 10.31
C PHE A 52 -6.31 -5.26 10.46
N ASP A 53 -5.18 -5.39 9.78
CA ASP A 53 -4.17 -4.35 9.68
C ASP A 53 -3.40 -4.46 8.36
N GLY A 54 -2.69 -3.40 7.99
CA GLY A 54 -1.86 -3.40 6.80
C GLY A 54 -0.97 -2.19 6.64
N THR A 55 0.06 -2.37 5.83
CA THR A 55 1.00 -1.33 5.42
C THR A 55 0.90 -1.15 3.92
N PHE A 56 0.74 0.11 3.48
CA PHE A 56 0.58 0.45 2.08
C PHE A 56 1.64 1.48 1.71
N ASN A 57 2.62 1.10 0.90
CA ASN A 57 3.56 2.03 0.29
C ASN A 57 3.07 2.32 -1.13
N PHE A 58 2.46 3.47 -1.35
CA PHE A 58 1.81 3.80 -2.61
C PHE A 58 2.36 5.08 -3.23
N ASP A 59 2.74 4.96 -4.51
CA ASP A 59 3.15 6.05 -5.36
C ASP A 59 2.31 6.03 -6.66
N PRO A 60 1.39 6.99 -6.84
CA PRO A 60 0.55 7.05 -8.05
C PRO A 60 1.35 7.33 -9.33
N ALA A 61 2.57 7.88 -9.23
CA ALA A 61 3.46 8.10 -10.38
C ALA A 61 4.33 6.86 -10.69
N ASN A 62 4.43 5.91 -9.76
CA ASN A 62 5.22 4.69 -9.91
C ASN A 62 4.55 3.47 -9.24
N LEU A 63 3.58 2.88 -9.93
CA LEU A 63 2.87 1.69 -9.45
C LEU A 63 3.80 0.49 -9.23
N LYS A 64 4.86 0.34 -10.03
CA LYS A 64 5.83 -0.77 -9.89
C LYS A 64 6.67 -0.66 -8.60
N GLY A 65 6.89 0.55 -8.11
CA GLY A 65 7.54 0.82 -6.82
C GLY A 65 6.60 0.74 -5.63
N SER A 66 5.29 0.58 -5.86
CA SER A 66 4.30 0.46 -4.79
C SER A 66 4.26 -0.96 -4.24
N SER A 67 3.89 -1.09 -2.96
CA SER A 67 3.70 -2.36 -2.28
C SER A 67 2.59 -2.27 -1.24
N ALA A 68 1.95 -3.40 -0.97
CA ALA A 68 0.97 -3.52 0.10
C ALA A 68 1.18 -4.85 0.83
N SER A 69 1.06 -4.82 2.15
CA SER A 69 1.01 -6.01 2.99
C SER A 69 -0.18 -5.90 3.93
N PHE A 70 -0.87 -7.00 4.15
CA PHE A 70 -2.12 -7.00 4.89
C PHE A 70 -2.23 -8.28 5.73
N THR A 71 -2.83 -8.17 6.91
CA THR A 71 -3.08 -9.28 7.83
C THR A 71 -4.50 -9.22 8.34
N ILE A 72 -5.15 -10.38 8.36
CA ILE A 72 -6.50 -10.57 8.89
C ILE A 72 -6.41 -11.55 10.05
N ASP A 73 -7.00 -11.18 11.18
CA ASP A 73 -7.24 -12.14 12.26
C ASP A 73 -8.52 -12.91 11.96
N VAL A 74 -8.37 -14.16 11.53
CA VAL A 74 -9.48 -15.02 11.11
C VAL A 74 -10.46 -15.32 12.25
N THR A 75 -10.05 -15.19 13.52
CA THR A 75 -10.94 -15.37 14.67
C THR A 75 -11.96 -14.23 14.81
N SER A 76 -11.76 -13.13 14.07
CA SER A 76 -12.65 -11.96 14.07
C SER A 76 -13.76 -12.02 13.02
N VAL A 77 -13.99 -13.20 12.43
CA VAL A 77 -15.08 -13.45 11.48
C VAL A 77 -16.43 -13.14 12.13
N ASP A 78 -17.30 -12.49 11.37
CA ASP A 78 -18.66 -12.16 11.74
C ASP A 78 -19.57 -12.34 10.53
N THR A 79 -20.59 -13.18 10.68
CA THR A 79 -21.62 -13.50 9.67
C THR A 79 -23.02 -13.13 10.14
N ASP A 80 -23.16 -12.50 11.31
CA ASP A 80 -24.45 -12.28 11.98
C ASP A 80 -24.97 -10.84 11.76
N GLU A 81 -24.87 -10.30 10.53
CA GLU A 81 -25.61 -9.06 10.19
C GLU A 81 -27.10 -9.33 9.98
#